data_AF-A0A2W7A6J6-F1
#
_entry.id   AF-A0A2W7A6J6-F1
#
_cell.length_a   1.000
_cell.length_b   1.000
_cell.length_c   1.000
_cell.angle_alpha   90.00
_cell.angle_beta   90.00
_cell.angle_gamma   90.00
#
_symmetry.space_group_name_H-M   'P 1'
#
loop_
_entity.id
_entity.type
_entity.pdbx_description
1 polymer ?
#
loop_
_entity_poly.entity_id
_entity_poly.type
_entity_poly.pdbx_seq_one_letter_code
_entity_poly.pdbx_strand_id
1 'polypeptide(L)'
;MARVGVVLMNLGGPERIEDVGPFLFNLFSDPEIIRLPIPLLQKPLAWLISTLRSSKSQEAYRSIGGGSPLRRITEQQARELQSELRLRQVNATTYVAMRYWHPFTESAVAAIKADAVDEVVVLPLYPHFSISTSGSSFRELQRLRQADPAFSRLPIRCIRSWYDHPGYVKAMAELAATEIRACGDPASAHVFFSAHGVPKSYVEEAGDPYQQHIEASAALVMAELEQELGHPNPHTLAYQSRVGPVEWLKPYTDEALVRLGAEGVKQLVVIPISFVSEHIETLEEIDIEYREIATEAGITTFRRVPALDTYPTFIRGLADLVEIALAGPEVNLDQAATLPTKVKLYPQEKWVWGWNNSSEVWNGRLAMLGFSAFLLELISGKGPLHALGLL
;
A
#
# COMPACT_ATOMS: atom_id res chain seq x y z
N MET A 1 28.57 -20.90 -6.25
CA MET A 1 27.89 -19.64 -5.90
C MET A 1 26.77 -19.98 -4.93
N ALA A 2 26.58 -19.16 -3.89
CA ALA A 2 25.46 -19.33 -2.97
C ALA A 2 24.13 -19.29 -3.73
N ARG A 3 23.17 -20.11 -3.32
CA ARG A 3 21.79 -20.09 -3.84
C ARG A 3 21.01 -19.03 -3.10
N VAL A 4 20.62 -17.98 -3.80
CA VAL A 4 19.88 -16.85 -3.23
C VAL A 4 18.38 -17.11 -3.40
N GLY A 5 17.61 -17.00 -2.32
CA GLY A 5 16.16 -16.88 -2.41
C GLY A 5 15.73 -15.41 -2.41
N VAL A 6 14.97 -14.96 -3.40
CA VAL A 6 14.42 -13.59 -3.42
C VAL A 6 12.93 -13.65 -3.15
N VAL A 7 12.47 -13.10 -2.03
CA VAL A 7 11.07 -13.11 -1.62
C VAL A 7 10.42 -11.78 -1.96
N LEU A 8 9.56 -11.78 -2.97
CA LEU A 8 8.74 -10.64 -3.34
C LEU A 8 7.51 -10.60 -2.44
N MET A 9 7.40 -9.57 -1.60
CA MET A 9 6.27 -9.42 -0.66
C MET A 9 5.27 -8.40 -1.19
N ASN A 10 3.99 -8.74 -1.16
CA ASN A 10 2.92 -7.82 -1.52
C ASN A 10 1.63 -8.15 -0.74
N LEU A 11 0.58 -7.36 -0.94
CA LEU A 11 -0.66 -7.45 -0.16
C LEU A 11 -1.43 -8.72 -0.49
N GLY A 12 -1.39 -9.11 -1.76
CA GLY A 12 -2.32 -10.07 -2.35
C GLY A 12 -3.60 -9.39 -2.81
N GLY A 13 -4.43 -10.14 -3.52
CA GLY A 13 -5.74 -9.67 -3.96
C GLY A 13 -6.60 -10.86 -4.35
N PRO A 14 -7.93 -10.77 -4.18
CA PRO A 14 -8.86 -11.86 -4.49
C PRO A 14 -8.83 -12.15 -6.00
N GLU A 15 -8.67 -13.42 -6.39
CA GLU A 15 -8.60 -13.80 -7.81
C GLU A 15 -9.99 -13.93 -8.44
N ARG A 16 -11.01 -14.15 -7.60
CA ARG A 16 -12.41 -14.31 -7.99
C ARG A 16 -13.31 -13.49 -7.08
N ILE A 17 -14.53 -13.21 -7.53
CA ILE A 17 -15.54 -12.49 -6.75
C ILE A 17 -15.87 -13.19 -5.43
N GLU A 18 -15.89 -14.53 -5.44
CA GLU A 18 -16.12 -15.35 -4.25
C GLU A 18 -15.03 -15.17 -3.18
N ASP A 19 -13.82 -14.79 -3.59
CA ASP A 19 -12.63 -14.65 -2.74
C ASP A 19 -12.60 -13.33 -1.96
N VAL A 20 -13.40 -12.33 -2.38
CA VAL A 20 -13.37 -10.97 -1.82
C VAL A 20 -13.69 -10.98 -0.33
N GLY A 21 -14.70 -11.71 0.11
CA GLY A 21 -15.07 -11.81 1.53
C GLY A 21 -13.95 -12.38 2.40
N PRO A 22 -13.43 -13.59 2.09
CA PRO A 22 -12.28 -14.18 2.77
C PRO A 22 -11.02 -13.30 2.76
N PHE A 23 -10.72 -12.64 1.63
CA PHE A 23 -9.61 -11.70 1.53
C PHE A 23 -9.76 -10.52 2.50
N LEU A 24 -10.92 -9.87 2.51
CA LEU A 24 -11.21 -8.76 3.42
C LEU A 24 -11.15 -9.21 4.89
N PHE A 25 -11.61 -10.43 5.19
CA PHE A 25 -11.51 -10.99 6.53
C PHE A 25 -10.04 -11.10 6.98
N ASN A 26 -9.15 -11.60 6.12
CA ASN A 26 -7.72 -11.68 6.42
C ASN A 26 -7.09 -10.30 6.63
N LEU A 27 -7.44 -9.34 5.76
CA LEU A 27 -6.96 -7.95 5.84
C LEU A 27 -7.36 -7.28 7.17
N PHE A 28 -8.64 -7.33 7.54
CA PHE A 28 -9.12 -6.70 8.78
C PHE A 28 -8.78 -7.50 10.05
N SER A 29 -8.39 -8.77 9.90
CA SER A 29 -7.87 -9.57 11.02
C SER A 29 -6.45 -9.18 11.42
N ASP A 30 -5.74 -8.39 10.60
CA ASP A 30 -4.40 -7.92 10.93
C ASP A 30 -4.44 -6.74 11.91
N PRO A 31 -3.86 -6.88 13.12
CA PRO A 31 -3.77 -5.78 14.07
C PRO A 31 -2.99 -4.57 13.53
N GLU A 32 -2.16 -4.74 12.50
CA GLU A 32 -1.39 -3.65 11.90
C GLU A 32 -2.19 -2.79 10.91
N ILE A 33 -3.37 -3.28 10.49
CA ILE A 33 -4.32 -2.51 9.70
C ILE A 33 -5.32 -1.82 10.63
N ILE A 34 -5.90 -2.57 11.57
CA ILE A 34 -6.81 -2.02 12.59
C ILE A 34 -6.30 -2.44 13.97
N ARG A 35 -5.71 -1.50 14.71
CA ARG A 35 -5.23 -1.73 16.07
C ARG A 35 -6.39 -1.63 17.05
N LEU A 36 -6.88 -2.77 17.55
CA LEU A 36 -7.85 -2.82 18.64
C LEU A 36 -7.16 -2.94 20.01
N PRO A 37 -7.70 -2.29 21.07
CA PRO A 37 -7.15 -2.42 22.42
C PRO A 37 -7.31 -3.83 23.00
N ILE A 38 -8.28 -4.61 22.52
CA ILE A 38 -8.55 -5.98 22.96
C ILE A 38 -8.35 -6.92 21.76
N PRO A 39 -7.23 -7.66 21.68
CA PRO A 39 -6.93 -8.55 20.54
C PRO A 39 -7.99 -9.62 20.28
N LEU A 40 -8.71 -10.06 21.32
CA LEU A 40 -9.80 -11.05 21.19
C LEU A 40 -10.97 -10.54 20.32
N LEU A 41 -11.16 -9.22 20.23
CA LEU A 41 -12.20 -8.60 19.42
C LEU A 41 -11.81 -8.44 17.94
N GLN A 42 -10.54 -8.69 17.58
CA GLN A 42 -10.04 -8.50 16.22
C GLN A 42 -10.80 -9.34 15.19
N LYS A 43 -10.88 -10.66 15.40
CA LYS A 43 -11.54 -11.59 14.46
C LYS A 43 -13.06 -11.38 14.37
N PRO A 44 -13.80 -11.19 15.49
CA PRO A 44 -15.21 -10.83 15.41
C PRO A 44 -15.46 -9.52 14.65
N LEU A 45 -14.64 -8.49 14.89
CA LEU A 45 -14.76 -7.23 14.16
C LEU A 45 -14.42 -7.40 12.68
N ALA A 46 -13.34 -8.12 12.38
CA ALA A 46 -12.93 -8.41 11.01
C ALA A 46 -14.03 -9.12 10.23
N TRP A 47 -14.68 -10.12 10.83
CA TRP A 47 -15.82 -10.83 10.24
C TRP A 47 -17.01 -9.90 9.99
N LEU A 48 -17.35 -9.03 10.94
CA LEU A 48 -18.45 -8.07 10.75
C LEU A 48 -18.13 -7.09 9.61
N ILE A 49 -16.96 -6.47 9.64
CA ILE A 49 -16.53 -5.49 8.61
C ILE A 49 -16.45 -6.16 7.25
N SER A 50 -15.84 -7.35 7.15
CA SER A 50 -15.71 -8.07 5.88
C SER A 50 -17.07 -8.44 5.31
N THR A 51 -18.01 -8.89 6.15
CA THR A 51 -19.36 -9.25 5.70
C THR A 51 -20.11 -8.03 5.18
N LEU A 52 -20.09 -6.91 5.94
CA LEU A 52 -20.76 -5.67 5.55
C LEU A 52 -20.16 -5.04 4.28
N ARG A 53 -18.83 -5.12 4.09
CA ARG A 53 -18.13 -4.52 2.95
C ARG A 53 -18.04 -5.41 1.72
N SER A 54 -18.26 -6.72 1.87
CA SER A 54 -18.07 -7.71 0.79
C SER A 54 -18.86 -7.36 -0.45
N SER A 55 -20.15 -7.03 -0.35
CA SER A 55 -21.00 -6.74 -1.51
C SER A 55 -20.53 -5.55 -2.33
N LYS A 56 -20.19 -4.42 -1.68
CA LYS A 56 -19.66 -3.23 -2.37
C LYS A 56 -18.32 -3.55 -3.03
N SER A 57 -17.42 -4.22 -2.30
CA SER A 57 -16.09 -4.57 -2.80
C SER A 57 -16.16 -5.57 -3.97
N GLN A 58 -17.11 -6.52 -3.92
CA GLN A 58 -17.37 -7.44 -5.02
C GLN A 58 -17.81 -6.72 -6.28
N GLU A 59 -18.64 -5.68 -6.17
CA GLU A 59 -19.05 -4.90 -7.33
C GLU A 59 -17.87 -4.13 -7.96
N ALA A 60 -17.02 -3.53 -7.12
CA ALA A 60 -15.77 -2.93 -7.58
C ALA A 60 -14.85 -3.96 -8.27
N TYR A 61 -14.74 -5.18 -7.75
CA TYR A 61 -13.99 -6.24 -8.44
C TYR A 61 -14.66 -6.70 -9.74
N ARG A 62 -15.99 -6.66 -9.85
CA ARG A 62 -16.72 -6.99 -11.10
C ARG A 62 -16.45 -5.96 -12.19
N SER A 63 -16.42 -4.66 -11.84
CA SER A 63 -16.18 -3.58 -12.82
C SER A 63 -14.80 -3.69 -13.49
N ILE A 64 -13.81 -4.28 -12.82
CA ILE A 64 -12.46 -4.49 -13.35
C ILE A 64 -12.20 -5.88 -13.96
N GLY A 65 -13.25 -6.71 -14.13
CA GLY A 65 -13.14 -8.02 -14.80
C GLY A 65 -13.23 -9.24 -13.88
N GLY A 66 -13.60 -9.08 -12.61
CA GLY A 66 -13.99 -10.17 -11.72
C GLY A 66 -12.95 -10.62 -10.69
N GLY A 67 -11.80 -9.96 -10.63
CA GLY A 67 -10.72 -10.30 -9.70
C GLY A 67 -9.50 -9.38 -9.83
N SER A 68 -8.63 -9.40 -8.83
CA SER A 68 -7.39 -8.62 -8.79
C SER A 68 -6.33 -9.22 -9.72
N PRO A 69 -5.73 -8.45 -10.64
CA PRO A 69 -4.62 -8.93 -11.45
C PRO A 69 -3.29 -8.96 -10.67
N LEU A 70 -3.25 -8.41 -9.45
CA LEU A 70 -2.05 -8.18 -8.64
C LEU A 70 -1.18 -9.43 -8.49
N ARG A 71 -1.80 -10.57 -8.18
CA ARG A 71 -1.05 -11.82 -7.98
C ARG A 71 -0.37 -12.26 -9.26
N ARG A 72 -1.11 -12.33 -10.37
CA ARG A 72 -0.58 -12.74 -11.68
C ARG A 72 0.56 -11.82 -12.12
N ILE A 73 0.42 -10.51 -11.93
CA ILE A 73 1.46 -9.52 -12.24
C ILE A 73 2.69 -9.73 -11.35
N THR A 74 2.50 -9.95 -10.04
CA THR A 74 3.59 -10.20 -9.09
C THR A 74 4.35 -11.49 -9.41
N GLU A 75 3.65 -12.56 -9.79
CA GLU A 75 4.28 -13.80 -10.26
C GLU A 75 5.05 -13.58 -11.57
N GLN A 76 4.57 -12.69 -12.44
CA GLN A 76 5.31 -12.31 -13.65
C GLN A 76 6.54 -11.47 -13.33
N GLN A 77 6.43 -10.46 -12.46
CA GLN A 77 7.56 -9.68 -11.94
C GLN A 77 8.64 -10.59 -11.34
N ALA A 78 8.25 -11.60 -10.56
CA ALA A 78 9.16 -12.60 -10.01
C ALA A 78 9.91 -13.37 -11.12
N ARG A 79 9.19 -13.87 -12.14
CA ARG A 79 9.81 -14.59 -13.27
C ARG A 79 10.77 -13.72 -14.09
N GLU A 80 10.39 -12.47 -14.37
CA GLU A 80 11.22 -11.53 -15.12
C GLU A 80 12.46 -11.14 -14.30
N LEU A 81 12.30 -10.85 -13.00
CA LEU A 81 13.41 -10.59 -12.08
C LEU A 81 14.37 -11.77 -11.99
N GLN A 82 13.86 -13.00 -11.86
CA GLN A 82 14.71 -14.19 -11.83
C GLN A 82 15.51 -14.36 -13.14
N SER A 83 14.89 -14.04 -14.27
CA SER A 83 15.53 -14.11 -15.59
C SER A 83 16.61 -13.03 -15.71
N GLU A 84 16.34 -11.80 -15.28
CA GLU A 84 17.29 -10.70 -15.24
C GLU A 84 18.49 -11.03 -14.33
N LEU A 85 18.24 -11.52 -13.11
CA LEU A 85 19.31 -11.95 -12.19
C LEU A 85 20.18 -13.07 -12.77
N ARG A 86 19.58 -14.00 -13.52
CA ARG A 86 20.33 -15.06 -14.22
C ARG A 86 21.22 -14.49 -15.32
N LEU A 87 20.76 -13.49 -16.08
CA LEU A 87 21.58 -12.79 -17.08
C LEU A 87 22.78 -12.11 -16.41
N ARG A 88 22.60 -11.61 -15.18
CA ARG A 88 23.65 -11.02 -14.35
C ARG A 88 24.49 -12.04 -13.58
N GLN A 89 24.33 -13.33 -13.87
CA GLN A 89 25.08 -14.44 -13.25
C GLN A 89 24.83 -14.60 -11.74
N VAL A 90 23.70 -14.09 -11.23
CA VAL A 90 23.24 -14.32 -9.86
C VAL A 90 22.41 -15.60 -9.82
N ASN A 91 22.83 -16.58 -9.01
CA ASN A 91 22.12 -17.84 -8.83
C ASN A 91 20.93 -17.66 -7.87
N ALA A 92 19.86 -17.03 -8.35
CA ALA A 92 18.68 -16.70 -7.57
C ALA A 92 17.43 -17.50 -7.99
N THR A 93 16.61 -17.86 -7.00
CA THR A 93 15.23 -18.35 -7.15
C THR A 93 14.29 -17.34 -6.52
N THR A 94 13.24 -16.93 -7.24
CA THR A 94 12.25 -15.97 -6.75
C THR A 94 11.01 -16.65 -6.16
N TYR A 95 10.48 -16.11 -5.07
CA TYR A 95 9.29 -16.57 -4.38
C TYR A 95 8.32 -15.41 -4.20
N VAL A 96 7.02 -15.66 -4.33
CA VAL A 96 5.97 -14.68 -4.06
C VAL A 96 5.35 -14.96 -2.69
N ALA A 97 5.26 -13.93 -1.85
CA ALA A 97 4.65 -13.98 -0.54
C ALA A 97 3.58 -12.88 -0.42
N MET A 98 2.32 -13.28 -0.42
CA MET A 98 1.19 -12.39 -0.28
C MET A 98 0.73 -12.35 1.19
N ARG A 99 0.42 -11.15 1.68
CA ARG A 99 0.10 -10.96 3.10
C ARG A 99 -1.29 -11.44 3.48
N TYR A 100 -2.31 -11.20 2.63
CA TYR A 100 -3.73 -11.48 2.93
C TYR A 100 -4.41 -12.39 1.91
N TRP A 101 -3.72 -12.77 0.84
CA TRP A 101 -4.21 -13.75 -0.12
C TRP A 101 -3.14 -14.78 -0.48
N HIS A 102 -3.49 -15.80 -1.24
CA HIS A 102 -2.53 -16.81 -1.69
C HIS A 102 -1.59 -16.27 -2.79
N PRO A 103 -0.36 -16.81 -2.94
CA PRO A 103 0.31 -17.71 -2.00
C PRO A 103 0.75 -16.95 -0.73
N PHE A 104 0.41 -17.47 0.45
CA PHE A 104 0.76 -16.85 1.72
C PHE A 104 2.26 -16.94 2.01
N THR A 105 2.75 -16.09 2.92
CA THR A 105 4.14 -16.08 3.40
C THR A 105 4.62 -17.47 3.84
N GLU A 106 3.77 -18.28 4.48
CA GLU A 106 4.06 -19.67 4.86
C GLU A 106 4.46 -20.55 3.68
N SER A 107 3.79 -20.37 2.53
CA SER A 107 4.05 -21.15 1.31
C SER A 107 5.42 -20.79 0.73
N ALA A 108 5.77 -19.51 0.73
CA ALA A 108 7.09 -19.04 0.32
C ALA A 108 8.19 -19.60 1.24
N VAL A 109 8.01 -19.54 2.56
CA VAL A 109 8.97 -20.11 3.54
C VAL A 109 9.13 -21.62 3.37
N ALA A 110 8.04 -22.35 3.10
CA ALA A 110 8.11 -23.78 2.82
C ALA A 110 8.94 -24.09 1.56
N ALA A 111 8.75 -23.32 0.48
CA ALA A 111 9.49 -23.47 -0.77
C ALA A 111 10.98 -23.14 -0.62
N ILE A 112 11.31 -22.02 0.05
CA ILE A 112 12.67 -21.60 0.40
C ILE A 112 13.44 -22.75 1.08
N LYS A 113 12.82 -23.41 2.06
CA LYS A 113 13.42 -24.55 2.77
C LYS A 113 13.58 -25.77 1.87
N ALA A 114 12.56 -26.07 1.06
CA ALA A 114 12.59 -27.23 0.15
C ALA A 114 13.70 -27.09 -0.90
N ASP A 115 13.93 -25.88 -1.39
CA ASP A 115 14.98 -25.57 -2.35
C ASP A 115 16.37 -25.44 -1.69
N ALA A 116 16.44 -25.49 -0.36
CA ALA A 116 17.65 -25.41 0.45
C ALA A 116 18.51 -24.16 0.12
N VAL A 117 17.88 -22.99 -0.06
CA VAL A 117 18.61 -21.74 -0.34
C VAL A 117 19.61 -21.42 0.78
N ASP A 118 20.70 -20.75 0.41
CA ASP A 118 21.82 -20.44 1.32
C ASP A 118 21.66 -19.07 2.00
N GLU A 119 21.01 -18.11 1.33
CA GLU A 119 20.63 -16.80 1.89
C GLU A 119 19.34 -16.28 1.25
N VAL A 120 18.64 -15.37 1.92
CA VAL A 120 17.39 -14.79 1.44
C VAL A 120 17.45 -13.27 1.37
N VAL A 121 17.06 -12.71 0.23
CA VAL A 121 16.75 -11.29 0.07
C VAL A 121 15.24 -11.10 0.16
N VAL A 122 14.80 -10.24 1.07
CA VAL A 122 13.38 -9.89 1.23
C VAL A 122 13.13 -8.56 0.55
N LEU A 123 12.28 -8.58 -0.48
CA LEU A 123 11.97 -7.45 -1.35
C LEU A 123 10.47 -7.16 -1.31
N PRO A 124 10.00 -6.26 -0.43
CA PRO A 124 8.64 -5.76 -0.50
C PRO A 124 8.44 -4.96 -1.79
N LEU A 125 7.35 -5.23 -2.50
CA LEU A 125 6.90 -4.48 -3.68
C LEU A 125 6.19 -3.17 -3.30
N TYR A 126 6.65 -2.56 -2.22
CA TYR A 126 6.28 -1.23 -1.76
C TYR A 126 7.55 -0.38 -1.73
N PRO A 127 7.73 0.58 -2.65
CA PRO A 127 8.89 1.47 -2.63
C PRO A 127 8.97 2.25 -1.32
N HIS A 128 7.79 2.66 -0.83
CA HIS A 128 7.58 3.46 0.37
C HIS A 128 7.29 2.53 1.56
N PHE A 129 8.21 2.48 2.53
CA PHE A 129 7.93 1.77 3.79
C PHE A 129 6.72 2.38 4.50
N SER A 130 5.79 1.52 4.94
CA SER A 130 4.75 1.84 5.91
C SER A 130 4.59 0.70 6.92
N ILE A 131 4.12 1.03 8.13
CA ILE A 131 3.87 0.04 9.18
C ILE A 131 2.81 -0.98 8.77
N SER A 132 1.82 -0.58 7.98
CA SER A 132 0.69 -1.41 7.56
C SER A 132 1.00 -2.29 6.35
N THR A 133 2.09 -2.01 5.61
CA THR A 133 2.48 -2.75 4.40
C THR A 133 3.77 -3.57 4.62
N SER A 134 4.95 -3.02 4.31
CA SER A 134 6.25 -3.66 4.52
C SER A 134 6.44 -4.06 5.98
N GLY A 135 6.04 -3.20 6.93
CA GLY A 135 6.13 -3.50 8.36
C GLY A 135 5.33 -4.75 8.77
N SER A 136 4.08 -4.88 8.30
CA SER A 136 3.25 -6.07 8.57
C SER A 136 3.87 -7.32 7.95
N SER A 137 4.35 -7.21 6.71
CA SER A 137 5.00 -8.29 5.96
C SER A 137 6.26 -8.79 6.67
N PHE A 138 7.15 -7.90 7.12
CA PHE A 138 8.35 -8.26 7.87
C PHE A 138 8.03 -8.94 9.20
N ARG A 139 7.02 -8.45 9.94
CA ARG A 139 6.59 -9.08 11.20
C ARG A 139 6.03 -10.48 10.99
N GLU A 140 5.27 -10.70 9.93
CA GLU A 140 4.76 -12.03 9.61
C GLU A 140 5.90 -13.00 9.25
N LEU A 141 6.89 -12.56 8.47
CA LEU A 141 8.07 -13.37 8.19
C LEU A 141 8.90 -13.64 9.46
N GLN A 142 9.00 -12.66 10.35
CA GLN A 142 9.68 -12.80 11.64
C GLN A 142 8.96 -13.78 12.57
N ARG A 143 7.62 -13.78 12.59
CA ARG A 143 6.81 -14.76 13.33
C ARG A 143 7.12 -16.19 12.85
N LEU A 144 7.16 -16.40 11.54
CA LEU A 144 7.52 -17.71 10.96
C LEU A 144 8.97 -18.10 11.27
N ARG A 145 9.89 -17.14 11.21
CA ARG A 145 11.30 -17.33 11.57
C ARG A 145 11.48 -17.77 13.03
N GLN A 146 10.74 -17.17 13.95
CA GLN A 146 10.81 -17.53 15.38
C GLN A 146 10.20 -18.91 15.67
N ALA A 147 9.19 -19.31 14.89
CA ALA A 147 8.51 -20.59 15.05
C ALA A 147 9.28 -21.78 14.42
N ASP A 148 10.26 -21.52 13.55
CA ASP A 148 10.95 -22.54 12.77
C ASP A 148 12.49 -22.48 12.96
N PRO A 149 13.09 -23.43 13.71
CA PRO A 149 14.53 -23.49 13.92
C PRO A 149 15.38 -23.68 12.66
N ALA A 150 14.83 -24.24 11.58
CA ALA A 150 15.53 -24.38 10.32
C ALA A 150 15.58 -23.04 9.59
N PHE A 151 14.47 -22.31 9.56
CA PHE A 151 14.40 -21.00 8.91
C PHE A 151 15.14 -19.91 9.71
N SER A 152 15.20 -20.02 11.04
CA SER A 152 15.89 -19.03 11.91
C SER A 152 17.39 -18.93 11.70
N ARG A 153 18.02 -19.95 11.10
CA ARG A 153 19.46 -20.00 10.79
C ARG A 153 19.81 -19.41 9.44
N LEU A 154 18.81 -19.17 8.58
CA LEU A 154 19.03 -18.68 7.23
C LEU A 154 19.38 -17.18 7.27
N PRO A 155 20.49 -16.72 6.68
CA PRO A 155 20.78 -15.29 6.55
C PRO A 155 19.67 -14.58 5.79
N ILE A 156 19.21 -13.43 6.31
CA ILE A 156 18.15 -12.62 5.69
C ILE A 156 18.63 -11.19 5.51
N ARG A 157 18.51 -10.69 4.27
CA ARG A 157 18.81 -9.32 3.88
C ARG A 157 17.52 -8.63 3.44
N CYS A 158 17.03 -7.71 4.26
CA CYS A 158 15.78 -7.00 4.00
C CYS A 158 16.04 -5.68 3.26
N ILE A 159 15.31 -5.47 2.18
CA ILE A 159 15.24 -4.18 1.50
C ILE A 159 14.06 -3.42 2.11
N ARG A 160 14.37 -2.46 2.98
CA ARG A 160 13.35 -1.76 3.80
C ARG A 160 12.45 -0.85 2.97
N SER A 161 13.06 -0.02 2.14
CA SER A 161 12.43 0.96 1.26
C SER A 161 13.39 1.28 0.11
N TRP A 162 12.84 1.70 -1.02
CA TRP A 162 13.58 1.93 -2.26
C TRP A 162 12.88 2.98 -3.14
N TYR A 163 12.16 3.89 -2.50
CA TYR A 163 11.37 4.95 -3.13
C TYR A 163 12.21 5.94 -3.96
N ASP A 164 13.51 6.03 -3.66
CA ASP A 164 14.51 6.85 -4.33
C ASP A 164 15.38 6.07 -5.33
N HIS A 165 15.09 4.79 -5.56
CA HIS A 165 15.90 3.97 -6.46
C HIS A 165 15.83 4.50 -7.90
N PRO A 166 16.95 4.75 -8.60
CA PRO A 166 16.95 5.34 -9.94
C PRO A 166 16.11 4.56 -10.95
N GLY A 167 16.15 3.23 -10.92
CA GLY A 167 15.34 2.38 -11.81
C GLY A 167 13.83 2.49 -11.57
N TYR A 168 13.40 2.80 -10.34
CA TYR A 168 11.99 3.04 -10.01
C TYR A 168 11.54 4.42 -10.50
N VAL A 169 12.29 5.46 -10.13
CA VAL A 169 12.02 6.86 -10.52
C VAL A 169 11.98 7.00 -12.03
N LYS A 170 12.99 6.43 -12.72
CA LYS A 170 13.08 6.48 -14.18
C LYS A 170 11.92 5.75 -14.87
N ALA A 171 11.57 4.56 -14.41
CA ALA A 171 10.46 3.82 -15.01
C ALA A 171 9.12 4.57 -14.87
N MET A 172 8.89 5.21 -13.72
CA MET A 172 7.70 6.05 -13.51
C MET A 172 7.70 7.26 -14.44
N ALA A 173 8.85 7.95 -14.58
CA ALA A 173 8.98 9.10 -15.47
C ALA A 173 8.83 8.73 -16.95
N GLU A 174 9.40 7.61 -17.41
CA GLU A 174 9.28 7.11 -18.79
C GLU A 174 7.80 6.86 -19.18
N LEU A 175 7.03 6.21 -18.28
CA LEU A 175 5.60 5.97 -18.50
C LEU A 175 4.78 7.26 -18.42
N ALA A 176 5.05 8.11 -17.43
CA ALA A 176 4.34 9.38 -17.29
C ALA A 176 4.62 10.34 -18.45
N ALA A 177 5.85 10.40 -18.96
CA ALA A 177 6.20 11.19 -20.13
C ALA A 177 5.46 10.72 -21.39
N THR A 178 5.19 9.42 -21.51
CA THR A 178 4.38 8.87 -22.61
C THR A 178 2.96 9.41 -22.57
N GLU A 179 2.32 9.43 -21.39
CA GLU A 179 0.97 9.97 -21.24
C GLU A 179 0.92 11.50 -21.40
N ILE A 180 1.91 12.22 -20.89
CA ILE A 180 2.01 13.68 -21.01
C ILE A 180 2.18 14.10 -22.48
N ARG A 181 3.05 13.43 -23.25
CA ARG A 181 3.23 13.72 -24.67
C ARG A 181 1.96 13.44 -25.50
N ALA A 182 1.06 12.61 -24.99
CA ALA A 182 -0.22 12.30 -25.62
C ALA A 182 -1.36 13.25 -25.22
N CYS A 183 -1.09 14.28 -24.41
CA CYS A 183 -1.99 15.41 -24.17
C CYS A 183 -2.01 16.37 -25.38
N GLY A 184 -3.07 17.18 -25.51
CA GLY A 184 -3.19 18.16 -26.58
C GLY A 184 -2.19 19.32 -26.44
N ASP A 185 -1.86 19.68 -25.20
CA ASP A 185 -0.76 20.58 -24.86
C ASP A 185 0.06 19.98 -23.71
N PRO A 186 1.15 19.24 -24.02
CA PRO A 186 1.97 18.55 -23.01
C PRO A 186 2.56 19.46 -21.93
N ALA A 187 2.85 20.73 -22.24
CA ALA A 187 3.45 21.66 -21.29
C ALA A 187 2.47 22.15 -20.22
N SER A 188 1.16 22.14 -20.50
CA SER A 188 0.12 22.49 -19.54
C SER A 188 -0.52 21.29 -18.84
N ALA A 189 -0.10 20.06 -19.17
CA ALA A 189 -0.59 18.87 -18.49
C ALA A 189 -0.24 18.92 -17.00
N HIS A 190 -1.26 18.81 -16.14
CA HIS A 190 -1.10 18.81 -14.69
C HIS A 190 -0.84 17.39 -14.21
N VAL A 191 0.32 17.16 -13.61
CA VAL A 191 0.70 15.87 -13.04
C VAL A 191 0.02 15.69 -11.69
N PHE A 192 -0.72 14.60 -11.51
CA PHE A 192 -1.45 14.33 -10.28
C PHE A 192 -0.96 13.02 -9.68
N PHE A 193 -0.18 13.10 -8.61
CA PHE A 193 0.23 11.91 -7.86
C PHE A 193 -0.91 11.48 -6.94
N SER A 194 -1.42 10.27 -7.15
CA SER A 194 -2.37 9.62 -6.25
C SER A 194 -1.63 8.56 -5.45
N ALA A 195 -1.58 8.72 -4.13
CA ALA A 195 -1.00 7.77 -3.19
C ALA A 195 -2.07 7.24 -2.26
N HIS A 196 -2.02 5.96 -1.87
CA HIS A 196 -2.92 5.43 -0.84
C HIS A 196 -2.76 6.25 0.46
N GLY A 197 -3.87 6.71 1.04
CA GLY A 197 -3.83 7.41 2.30
C GLY A 197 -3.44 6.49 3.45
N VAL A 198 -2.93 7.06 4.54
CA VAL A 198 -2.81 6.35 5.82
C VAL A 198 -3.43 7.20 6.92
N PRO A 199 -3.87 6.59 8.04
CA PRO A 199 -4.27 7.35 9.22
C PRO A 199 -3.15 8.30 9.65
N LYS A 200 -3.49 9.55 9.94
CA LYS A 200 -2.51 10.58 10.33
C LYS A 200 -1.70 10.20 11.58
N SER A 201 -2.32 9.45 12.50
CA SER A 201 -1.67 8.91 13.70
C SER A 201 -0.49 7.98 13.37
N TYR A 202 -0.46 7.30 12.22
CA TYR A 202 0.68 6.47 11.83
C TYR A 202 1.94 7.34 11.66
N VAL A 203 1.79 8.49 11.01
CA VAL A 203 2.91 9.41 10.75
C VAL A 203 3.27 10.22 12.00
N GLU A 204 2.27 10.76 12.69
CA GLU A 204 2.49 11.70 13.80
C GLU A 204 2.85 11.01 15.12
N GLU A 205 2.18 9.91 15.44
CA GLU A 205 2.35 9.19 16.71
C GLU A 205 3.31 8.01 16.58
N ALA A 206 3.13 7.16 15.56
CA ALA A 206 3.95 5.97 15.38
C ALA A 206 5.28 6.23 14.64
N GLY A 207 5.44 7.39 14.00
CA GLY A 207 6.65 7.74 13.27
C GLY A 207 6.82 7.03 11.93
N ASP A 208 5.72 6.64 11.29
CA ASP A 208 5.73 6.04 9.96
C ASP A 208 6.35 7.01 8.92
N PRO A 209 7.42 6.61 8.20
CA PRO A 209 8.07 7.47 7.21
C PRO A 209 7.33 7.55 5.86
N TYR A 210 6.20 6.84 5.70
CA TYR A 210 5.48 6.73 4.43
C TYR A 210 5.21 8.08 3.75
N GLN A 211 4.70 9.08 4.49
CA GLN A 211 4.44 10.41 3.94
C GLN A 211 5.71 11.05 3.36
N GLN A 212 6.81 11.02 4.12
CA GLN A 212 8.09 11.59 3.70
C GLN A 212 8.64 10.89 2.46
N HIS A 213 8.51 9.56 2.41
CA HIS A 213 8.93 8.78 1.25
C HIS A 213 8.10 9.13 0.01
N ILE A 214 6.77 9.26 0.13
CA ILE A 214 5.88 9.60 -1.00
C ILE A 214 6.20 11.01 -1.52
N GLU A 215 6.36 11.99 -0.63
CA GLU A 215 6.71 13.37 -1.00
C GLU A 215 8.08 13.44 -1.69
N ALA A 216 9.07 12.69 -1.19
CA ALA A 216 10.38 12.59 -1.80
C ALA A 216 10.34 11.92 -3.18
N SER A 217 9.60 10.82 -3.33
CA SER A 217 9.42 10.14 -4.62
C SER A 217 8.75 11.03 -5.65
N ALA A 218 7.69 11.76 -5.25
CA ALA A 218 7.01 12.68 -6.15
C ALA A 218 7.98 13.76 -6.67
N ALA A 219 8.82 14.31 -5.79
CA ALA A 219 9.85 15.28 -6.18
C ALA A 219 10.90 14.66 -7.13
N LEU A 220 11.37 13.44 -6.85
CA LEU A 220 12.34 12.75 -7.71
C LEU A 220 11.76 12.43 -9.09
N VAL A 221 10.50 11.95 -9.15
CA VAL A 221 9.80 11.67 -10.41
C VAL A 221 9.57 12.94 -11.20
N MET A 222 9.21 14.06 -10.56
CA MET A 222 9.08 15.35 -11.25
C MET A 222 10.42 15.84 -11.82
N ALA A 223 11.52 15.66 -11.09
CA ALA A 223 12.85 16.05 -11.56
C ALA A 223 13.29 15.21 -12.77
N GLU A 224 13.05 13.89 -12.76
CA GLU A 224 13.33 13.01 -13.90
C GLU A 224 12.41 13.33 -15.09
N LEU A 225 11.12 13.62 -14.83
CA LEU A 225 10.16 14.02 -15.86
C LEU A 225 10.57 15.30 -16.58
N GLU A 226 11.07 16.30 -15.87
CA GLU A 226 11.57 17.54 -16.48
C GLU A 226 12.74 17.25 -17.44
N GLN A 227 13.62 16.31 -17.10
CA GLN A 227 14.70 15.87 -17.99
C GLN A 227 14.16 15.14 -19.22
N GLU A 228 13.19 14.24 -19.04
CA GLU A 228 12.57 13.46 -20.12
C GLU A 228 11.74 14.33 -21.09
N LEU A 229 11.07 15.36 -20.59
CA LEU A 229 10.19 16.22 -21.38
C LEU A 229 10.88 17.49 -21.90
N GLY A 230 11.95 17.94 -21.24
CA GLY A 230 12.63 19.20 -21.56
C GLY A 230 11.87 20.45 -21.09
N HIS A 231 10.85 20.29 -20.25
CA HIS A 231 10.10 21.36 -19.61
C HIS A 231 9.50 20.88 -18.28
N PRO A 232 9.23 21.79 -17.33
CA PRO A 232 8.51 21.44 -16.11
C PRO A 232 7.01 21.26 -16.40
N ASN A 233 6.33 20.57 -15.48
CA ASN A 233 4.87 20.48 -15.43
C ASN A 233 4.37 20.88 -14.04
N PRO A 234 3.20 21.53 -13.92
CA PRO A 234 2.56 21.73 -12.63
C PRO A 234 2.16 20.38 -12.04
N HIS A 235 2.23 20.24 -10.71
CA HIS A 235 1.87 18.99 -10.06
C HIS A 235 1.11 19.17 -8.73
N THR A 236 0.34 18.15 -8.38
CA THR A 236 -0.33 17.99 -7.08
C THR A 236 -0.10 16.57 -6.58
N LEU A 237 0.16 16.43 -5.29
CA LEU A 237 0.14 15.14 -4.58
C LEU A 237 -1.09 15.10 -3.67
N ALA A 238 -1.86 14.02 -3.77
CA ALA A 238 -3.02 13.77 -2.92
C ALA A 238 -3.11 12.30 -2.48
N TYR A 239 -3.93 12.08 -1.45
CA TYR A 239 -4.09 10.80 -0.79
C TYR A 239 -5.50 10.22 -1.01
N GLN A 240 -5.57 8.99 -1.50
CA GLN A 240 -6.81 8.27 -1.85
C GLN A 240 -7.28 7.30 -0.76
N SER A 241 -8.45 6.69 -0.99
CA SER A 241 -8.94 5.49 -0.27
C SER A 241 -9.07 5.62 1.25
N ARG A 242 -9.59 6.76 1.75
CA ARG A 242 -9.88 6.98 3.18
C ARG A 242 -11.05 6.12 3.65
N VAL A 243 -10.91 5.51 4.83
CA VAL A 243 -12.00 4.72 5.45
C VAL A 243 -12.18 5.01 6.94
N GLY A 244 -13.43 5.04 7.37
CA GLY A 244 -13.80 5.23 8.77
C GLY A 244 -13.70 6.69 9.24
N PRO A 245 -13.93 6.93 10.55
CA PRO A 245 -14.11 8.28 11.09
C PRO A 245 -12.80 8.97 11.53
N VAL A 246 -11.65 8.28 11.44
CA VAL A 246 -10.35 8.84 11.87
C VAL A 246 -9.82 9.84 10.86
N GLU A 247 -8.90 10.73 11.26
CA GLU A 247 -8.23 11.64 10.33
C GLU A 247 -7.16 10.90 9.51
N TRP A 248 -7.18 11.13 8.19
CA TRP A 248 -6.21 10.58 7.23
C TRP A 248 -5.29 11.68 6.70
N LEU A 249 -4.21 11.29 6.04
CA LEU A 249 -3.34 12.23 5.33
C LEU A 249 -4.13 13.04 4.29
N LYS A 250 -3.73 14.30 4.15
CA LYS A 250 -4.33 15.30 3.27
C LYS A 250 -3.27 15.85 2.31
N PRO A 251 -3.66 16.40 1.14
CA PRO A 251 -5.04 16.60 0.67
C PRO A 251 -5.70 15.30 0.20
N TYR A 252 -7.03 15.24 0.26
CA TYR A 252 -7.80 14.09 -0.22
C TYR A 252 -7.96 14.15 -1.74
N THR A 253 -7.84 13.02 -2.43
CA THR A 253 -7.87 12.98 -3.90
C THR A 253 -9.16 13.56 -4.48
N ASP A 254 -10.32 13.19 -3.94
CA ASP A 254 -11.64 13.70 -4.35
C ASP A 254 -11.72 15.24 -4.24
N GLU A 255 -11.33 15.80 -3.10
CA GLU A 255 -11.34 17.25 -2.86
C GLU A 255 -10.31 18.00 -3.72
N ALA A 256 -9.14 17.40 -3.94
CA ALA A 256 -8.08 17.98 -4.77
C ALA A 256 -8.50 18.06 -6.25
N LEU A 257 -9.19 17.03 -6.77
CA LEU A 257 -9.69 17.02 -8.15
C LEU A 257 -10.72 18.12 -8.40
N VAL A 258 -11.69 18.28 -7.48
CA VAL A 258 -12.69 19.35 -7.54
C VAL A 258 -12.01 20.73 -7.54
N ARG A 259 -11.02 20.91 -6.67
CA ARG A 259 -10.25 22.16 -6.59
C ARG A 259 -9.51 22.46 -7.90
N LEU A 260 -8.81 21.48 -8.48
CA LEU A 260 -8.08 21.66 -9.74
C LEU A 260 -9.02 22.03 -10.90
N GLY A 261 -10.20 21.41 -10.95
CA GLY A 261 -11.24 21.78 -11.91
C GLY A 261 -11.69 23.24 -11.75
N ALA A 262 -11.91 23.69 -10.50
CA ALA A 262 -12.25 25.07 -10.19
C ALA A 262 -11.12 26.08 -10.52
N GLU A 263 -9.86 25.65 -10.42
CA GLU A 263 -8.68 26.43 -10.84
C GLU A 263 -8.50 26.45 -12.38
N GLY A 264 -9.34 25.74 -13.12
CA GLY A 264 -9.38 25.77 -14.58
C GLY A 264 -8.47 24.73 -15.26
N VAL A 265 -7.92 23.77 -14.52
CA VAL A 265 -7.12 22.67 -15.09
C VAL A 265 -7.97 21.86 -16.08
N LYS A 266 -7.44 21.66 -17.29
CA LYS A 266 -8.14 20.90 -18.36
C LYS A 266 -7.50 19.56 -18.69
N GLN A 267 -6.21 19.41 -18.45
CA GLN A 267 -5.45 18.21 -18.77
C GLN A 267 -4.79 17.68 -17.50
N LEU A 268 -5.20 16.48 -17.08
CA LEU A 268 -4.71 15.81 -15.89
C LEU A 268 -4.06 14.49 -16.27
N VAL A 269 -2.83 14.27 -15.79
CA VAL A 269 -2.10 13.01 -15.93
C VAL A 269 -1.90 12.42 -14.53
N VAL A 270 -2.62 11.35 -14.21
CA VAL A 270 -2.63 10.72 -12.89
C VAL A 270 -1.56 9.64 -12.78
N ILE A 271 -0.67 9.77 -11.81
CA ILE A 271 0.39 8.82 -11.49
C ILE A 271 0.02 8.06 -10.20
N PRO A 272 -0.25 6.74 -10.26
CA PRO A 272 -0.44 5.92 -9.07
C PRO A 272 0.91 5.64 -8.40
N ILE A 273 1.37 6.53 -7.53
CA ILE A 273 2.75 6.50 -7.02
C ILE A 273 2.99 5.44 -5.95
N SER A 274 1.98 5.10 -5.15
CA SER A 274 2.15 4.20 -4.00
C SER A 274 2.19 2.71 -4.33
N PHE A 275 1.99 2.31 -5.59
CA PHE A 275 1.94 0.91 -6.02
C PHE A 275 2.71 0.69 -7.32
N VAL A 276 3.18 -0.55 -7.51
CA VAL A 276 3.97 -0.94 -8.69
C VAL A 276 3.28 -1.93 -9.61
N SER A 277 2.04 -2.31 -9.29
CA SER A 277 1.26 -3.27 -10.07
C SER A 277 -0.19 -2.81 -10.16
N GLU A 278 -0.86 -3.11 -11.28
CA GLU A 278 -2.29 -2.86 -11.41
C GLU A 278 -3.09 -3.65 -10.36
N HIS A 279 -4.10 -2.99 -9.78
CA HIS A 279 -4.98 -3.55 -8.76
C HIS A 279 -6.27 -2.73 -8.67
N ILE A 280 -7.10 -3.00 -7.67
CA ILE A 280 -8.42 -2.37 -7.53
C ILE A 280 -8.33 -0.84 -7.50
N GLU A 281 -7.35 -0.27 -6.80
CA GLU A 281 -7.30 1.18 -6.63
C GLU A 281 -6.86 1.91 -7.91
N THR A 282 -6.13 1.24 -8.82
CA THR A 282 -5.78 1.83 -10.12
C THR A 282 -6.90 1.66 -11.14
N LEU A 283 -7.46 0.46 -11.23
CA LEU A 283 -8.42 0.08 -12.27
C LEU A 283 -9.86 0.52 -11.98
N GLU A 284 -10.21 0.65 -10.70
CA GLU A 284 -11.55 1.06 -10.26
C GLU A 284 -11.52 2.48 -9.71
N GLU A 285 -10.80 2.74 -8.61
CA GLU A 285 -10.84 4.06 -7.97
C GLU A 285 -10.31 5.16 -8.91
N ILE A 286 -9.13 4.97 -9.52
CA ILE A 286 -8.58 6.01 -10.42
C ILE A 286 -9.30 6.04 -11.77
N ASP A 287 -9.43 4.88 -12.43
CA ASP A 287 -9.93 4.84 -13.81
C ASP A 287 -11.44 5.06 -13.93
N ILE A 288 -12.22 4.81 -12.87
CA ILE A 288 -13.67 4.98 -12.83
C ILE A 288 -14.05 6.13 -11.90
N GLU A 289 -13.89 5.99 -10.57
CA GLU A 289 -14.43 6.95 -9.60
C GLU A 289 -13.78 8.36 -9.76
N TYR A 290 -12.45 8.44 -9.78
CA TYR A 290 -11.73 9.72 -9.86
C TYR A 290 -11.76 10.33 -11.25
N ARG A 291 -11.85 9.51 -12.29
CA ARG A 291 -12.11 9.99 -13.65
C ARG A 291 -13.46 10.68 -13.74
N GLU A 292 -14.49 10.13 -13.11
CA GLU A 292 -15.83 10.72 -13.04
C GLU A 292 -15.78 12.06 -12.31
N ILE A 293 -15.21 12.11 -11.10
CA ILE A 293 -15.05 13.35 -10.31
C ILE A 293 -14.27 14.42 -11.10
N ALA A 294 -13.16 14.04 -11.74
CA ALA A 294 -12.36 14.96 -12.55
C ALA A 294 -13.17 15.53 -13.72
N THR A 295 -13.94 14.68 -14.40
CA THR A 295 -14.78 15.07 -15.55
C THR A 295 -15.87 16.03 -15.11
N GLU A 296 -16.56 15.75 -13.99
CA GLU A 296 -17.58 16.62 -13.40
C GLU A 296 -16.99 17.97 -12.95
N ALA A 297 -15.75 17.98 -12.46
CA ALA A 297 -15.03 19.19 -12.09
C ALA A 297 -14.57 20.03 -13.31
N GLY A 298 -14.77 19.53 -14.54
CA GLY A 298 -14.49 20.26 -15.78
C GLY A 298 -13.10 20.02 -16.38
N ILE A 299 -12.41 18.94 -15.94
CA ILE A 299 -11.19 18.42 -16.57
C ILE A 299 -11.61 17.61 -17.80
N THR A 300 -11.14 18.01 -18.98
CA THR A 300 -11.59 17.43 -20.27
C THR A 300 -10.65 16.36 -20.81
N THR A 301 -9.39 16.34 -20.35
CA THR A 301 -8.40 15.31 -20.69
C THR A 301 -7.92 14.64 -19.41
N PHE A 302 -8.27 13.37 -19.22
CA PHE A 302 -7.80 12.56 -18.10
C PHE A 302 -7.02 11.36 -18.63
N ARG A 303 -5.73 11.31 -18.31
CA ARG A 303 -4.85 10.19 -18.63
C ARG A 303 -4.33 9.58 -17.34
N ARG A 304 -4.38 8.25 -17.25
CA ARG A 304 -3.78 7.52 -16.13
C ARG A 304 -2.49 6.89 -16.63
N VAL A 305 -1.41 7.09 -15.88
CA VAL A 305 -0.15 6.40 -16.12
C VAL A 305 -0.32 4.93 -15.69
N PRO A 306 0.01 3.95 -16.55
CA PRO A 306 -0.05 2.55 -16.19
C PRO A 306 0.85 2.27 -14.98
N ALA A 307 0.48 1.31 -14.14
CA ALA A 307 1.38 0.83 -13.11
C ALA A 307 2.66 0.24 -13.75
N LEU A 308 3.73 0.16 -12.96
CA LEU A 308 5.02 -0.33 -13.46
C LEU A 308 4.94 -1.75 -13.99
N ASP A 309 4.10 -2.60 -13.41
CA ASP A 309 3.89 -4.01 -13.76
C ASP A 309 5.23 -4.70 -14.06
N THR A 310 5.48 -5.03 -15.32
CA THR A 310 6.69 -5.73 -15.78
C THR A 310 7.58 -4.87 -16.66
N TYR A 311 7.45 -3.54 -16.53
CA TYR A 311 8.18 -2.59 -17.36
C TYR A 311 9.70 -2.83 -17.27
N PRO A 312 10.42 -2.94 -18.40
CA PRO A 312 11.82 -3.42 -18.38
C PRO A 312 12.78 -2.58 -17.53
N THR A 313 12.62 -1.25 -17.50
CA THR A 313 13.42 -0.37 -16.64
C THR A 313 13.17 -0.66 -15.17
N PHE A 314 11.92 -0.95 -14.80
CA PHE A 314 11.55 -1.32 -13.44
C PHE A 314 12.12 -2.69 -13.03
N ILE A 315 11.99 -3.72 -13.87
CA ILE A 315 12.55 -5.06 -13.59
C ILE A 315 14.06 -5.00 -13.41
N ARG A 316 14.77 -4.23 -14.25
CA ARG A 316 16.21 -4.00 -14.08
C ARG A 316 16.53 -3.32 -12.75
N GLY A 317 15.71 -2.35 -12.33
CA GLY A 317 15.83 -1.72 -11.02
C GLY A 317 15.60 -2.68 -9.85
N LEU A 318 14.66 -3.63 -9.97
CA LEU A 318 14.49 -4.68 -8.95
C LEU A 318 15.72 -5.59 -8.85
N ALA A 319 16.36 -5.91 -9.99
CA ALA A 319 17.60 -6.68 -9.99
C ALA A 319 18.76 -5.89 -9.35
N ASP A 320 18.88 -4.59 -9.64
CA ASP A 320 19.86 -3.70 -8.99
C ASP A 320 19.71 -3.73 -7.47
N LEU A 321 18.47 -3.62 -6.97
CA LEU A 321 18.16 -3.67 -5.54
C LEU A 321 18.61 -4.98 -4.88
N VAL A 322 18.40 -6.11 -5.55
CA VAL A 322 18.84 -7.43 -5.06
C VAL A 322 20.37 -7.49 -5.00
N GLU A 323 21.08 -7.05 -6.04
CA GLU A 323 22.55 -7.04 -6.05
C GLU A 323 23.13 -6.11 -4.97
N ILE A 324 22.55 -4.92 -4.80
CA ILE A 324 22.93 -3.98 -3.74
C ILE A 324 22.73 -4.62 -2.35
N ALA A 325 21.61 -5.31 -2.12
CA ALA A 325 21.34 -5.99 -0.86
C ALA A 325 22.33 -7.13 -0.57
N LEU A 326 22.72 -7.89 -1.60
CA LEU A 326 23.70 -8.96 -1.51
C LEU A 326 25.12 -8.43 -1.23
N ALA A 327 25.50 -7.31 -1.85
CA ALA A 327 26.80 -6.68 -1.66
C ALA A 327 26.90 -5.87 -0.36
N GLY A 328 25.77 -5.38 0.15
CA GLY A 328 25.68 -4.53 1.34
C GLY A 328 25.74 -5.30 2.68
N PRO A 329 25.62 -4.57 3.81
CA PRO A 329 25.50 -5.19 5.12
C PRO A 329 24.18 -5.98 5.24
N GLU A 330 24.19 -7.01 6.08
CA GLU A 330 22.95 -7.72 6.43
C GLU A 330 22.01 -6.78 7.21
N VAL A 331 20.79 -6.61 6.67
CA VAL A 331 19.70 -5.92 7.37
C VAL A 331 18.67 -6.98 7.76
N ASN A 332 18.60 -7.31 9.04
CA ASN A 332 17.66 -8.32 9.52
C ASN A 332 16.22 -7.76 9.61
N LEU A 333 15.25 -8.65 9.84
CA LEU A 333 13.82 -8.29 9.87
C LEU A 333 13.48 -7.27 10.97
N ASP A 334 14.12 -7.35 12.14
CA ASP A 334 13.87 -6.43 13.24
C ASP A 334 14.38 -5.02 12.90
N GLN A 335 15.59 -4.92 12.33
CA GLN A 335 16.15 -3.66 11.83
C GLN A 335 15.30 -3.05 10.72
N ALA A 336 14.83 -3.88 9.77
CA ALA A 336 13.98 -3.44 8.67
C ALA A 336 12.61 -2.92 9.15
N ALA A 337 12.05 -3.52 10.20
CA ALA A 337 10.77 -3.12 10.78
C ALA A 337 10.88 -2.02 11.85
N THR A 338 12.09 -1.64 12.28
CA THR A 338 12.30 -0.66 13.37
C THR A 338 11.74 0.70 13.01
N LEU A 339 10.88 1.29 13.83
CA LEU A 339 10.42 2.67 13.62
C LEU A 339 11.39 3.68 14.24
N PRO A 340 11.51 4.90 13.68
CA PRO A 340 12.21 5.98 14.36
C PRO A 340 11.65 6.13 15.77
N THR A 341 12.51 6.23 16.77
CA THR A 341 12.08 6.50 18.15
C THR A 341 11.58 7.95 18.21
N LYS A 342 10.34 8.21 17.81
CA LYS A 342 9.71 9.50 18.08
C LYS A 342 9.41 9.56 19.57
N VAL A 343 10.26 10.27 20.30
CA VAL A 343 9.97 10.79 21.64
C VAL A 343 8.85 11.81 21.48
N LYS A 344 7.60 11.35 21.52
CA LYS A 344 6.49 12.15 22.01
C LYS A 344 5.99 11.49 23.29
N LEU A 345 6.70 11.81 24.37
CA LEU A 345 6.11 11.95 25.70
C LEU A 345 5.03 13.05 25.64
N TYR A 346 3.91 12.80 24.96
CA TYR A 346 2.66 13.23 25.57
C TYR A 346 2.46 12.32 26.76
N PRO A 347 2.05 12.84 27.92
CA PRO A 347 1.95 11.99 29.08
C PRO A 347 1.08 10.80 28.68
N GLN A 348 1.64 9.59 28.79
CA GLN A 348 0.82 8.46 29.13
C GLN A 348 0.24 8.84 30.49
N GLU A 349 -0.84 9.62 30.48
CA GLU A 349 -1.78 9.54 31.56
C GLU A 349 -2.14 8.06 31.55
N LYS A 350 -1.51 7.34 32.49
CA LYS A 350 -2.01 6.10 33.06
C LYS A 350 -3.53 6.22 33.08
N TRP A 351 -4.23 5.12 32.91
CA TRP A 351 -5.63 5.03 33.31
C TRP A 351 -5.83 5.69 34.69
N VAL A 352 -6.15 6.98 34.70
CA VAL A 352 -6.48 7.76 35.87
C VAL A 352 -7.93 8.11 35.62
N TRP A 353 -8.80 7.52 36.43
CA TRP A 353 -10.16 7.98 36.54
C TRP A 353 -10.10 9.43 37.03
N GLY A 354 -10.29 10.38 36.11
CA GLY A 354 -10.17 11.81 36.36
C GLY A 354 -10.61 12.62 35.15
N TRP A 355 -11.23 13.78 35.40
CA TRP A 355 -11.71 14.68 34.35
C TRP A 355 -10.54 15.35 33.64
N ASN A 356 -10.17 14.85 32.46
CA ASN A 356 -9.31 15.57 31.52
C ASN A 356 -10.21 16.31 30.51
N ASN A 357 -9.87 17.56 30.22
CA ASN A 357 -10.67 18.51 29.41
C ASN A 357 -10.25 18.58 27.93
N SER A 358 -9.51 17.61 27.40
CA SER A 358 -9.19 17.62 25.97
C SER A 358 -10.42 17.17 25.17
N SER A 359 -10.99 18.10 24.39
CA SER A 359 -12.14 17.87 23.52
C SER A 359 -11.94 16.70 22.57
N GLU A 360 -10.71 16.45 22.10
CA GLU A 360 -10.38 15.32 21.22
C GLU A 360 -10.45 13.96 21.91
N VAL A 361 -10.07 13.86 23.19
CA VAL A 361 -10.16 12.62 23.99
C VAL A 361 -11.63 12.32 24.32
N TRP A 362 -12.41 13.35 24.63
CA TRP A 362 -13.86 13.20 24.82
C TRP A 362 -14.57 12.82 23.52
N ASN A 363 -14.21 13.44 22.40
CA ASN A 363 -14.79 13.12 21.10
C ASN A 363 -14.43 11.71 20.64
N GLY A 364 -13.18 11.27 20.83
CA GLY A 364 -12.76 9.89 20.53
C GLY A 364 -13.45 8.85 21.42
N ARG A 365 -13.64 9.16 22.72
CA ARG A 365 -14.36 8.29 23.67
C ARG A 365 -15.87 8.25 23.38
N LEU A 366 -16.48 9.39 23.05
CA LEU A 366 -17.88 9.48 22.65
C LEU A 366 -18.12 8.82 21.29
N ALA A 367 -17.17 8.94 20.34
CA ALA A 367 -17.24 8.25 19.06
C ALA A 367 -17.09 6.75 19.22
N MET A 368 -16.19 6.27 20.09
CA MET A 368 -16.05 4.85 20.41
C MET A 368 -17.27 4.29 21.16
N LEU A 369 -17.86 5.05 22.10
CA LEU A 369 -19.09 4.68 22.77
C LEU A 369 -20.29 4.71 21.82
N GLY A 370 -20.38 5.70 20.94
CA GLY A 370 -21.38 5.80 19.89
C GLY A 370 -21.26 4.65 18.88
N PHE A 371 -20.03 4.31 18.48
CA PHE A 371 -19.76 3.18 17.60
C PHE A 371 -20.06 1.84 18.27
N SER A 372 -19.72 1.69 19.55
CA SER A 372 -20.04 0.48 20.34
C SER A 372 -21.54 0.34 20.58
N ALA A 373 -22.25 1.44 20.84
CA ALA A 373 -23.70 1.48 20.99
C ALA A 373 -24.41 1.19 19.67
N PHE A 374 -23.91 1.74 18.56
CA PHE A 374 -24.36 1.44 17.20
C PHE A 374 -24.17 -0.04 16.84
N LEU A 375 -23.01 -0.61 17.18
CA LEU A 375 -22.73 -2.05 17.03
C LEU A 375 -23.67 -2.91 17.88
N LEU A 376 -23.90 -2.53 19.14
CA LEU A 376 -24.85 -3.20 20.02
C LEU A 376 -26.28 -3.13 19.50
N GLU A 377 -26.67 -2.02 18.89
CA GLU A 377 -27.98 -1.84 18.24
C GLU A 377 -28.16 -2.75 17.04
N LEU A 378 -27.15 -2.80 16.17
CA LEU A 378 -27.09 -3.70 15.01
C LEU A 378 -27.17 -5.17 15.41
N ILE A 379 -26.57 -5.56 16.54
CA ILE A 379 -26.57 -6.95 17.02
C ILE A 379 -27.86 -7.31 17.76
N SER A 380 -28.39 -6.39 18.56
CA SER A 380 -29.56 -6.65 19.42
C SER A 380 -30.90 -6.43 18.73
N GLY A 381 -30.93 -5.73 17.59
CA GLY A 381 -32.16 -5.35 16.88
C GLY A 381 -33.08 -4.46 17.72
N LYS A 382 -32.53 -3.76 18.72
CA LYS A 382 -33.28 -2.88 19.62
C LYS A 382 -32.45 -1.66 19.99
N GLY A 383 -33.01 -0.48 19.74
CA GLY A 383 -32.47 0.79 20.21
C GLY A 383 -33.07 1.99 19.47
N PRO A 384 -32.56 3.21 19.71
CA PRO A 384 -33.11 4.45 19.16
C PRO A 384 -33.11 4.53 17.62
N LEU A 385 -32.12 3.98 16.92
CA LEU A 385 -32.05 3.97 15.45
C LEU A 385 -33.03 2.95 14.84
N HIS A 386 -33.22 1.78 15.46
CA HIS A 386 -34.28 0.83 15.08
C HIS A 386 -35.69 1.37 15.39
N ALA A 387 -35.84 2.09 16.52
CA ALA A 387 -37.11 2.73 16.90
C ALA A 387 -37.49 3.90 15.99
N LEU A 388 -36.50 4.50 15.31
CA LEU A 388 -36.69 5.55 14.30
C LEU A 388 -36.74 5.02 12.86
N GLY A 389 -36.57 3.70 12.66
CA GLY A 389 -36.60 3.07 11.33
C GLY A 389 -35.42 3.45 10.42
N LEU A 390 -34.30 3.89 11.00
CA LEU A 390 -33.08 4.32 10.29
C LEU A 390 -32.08 3.17 10.06
N LEU A 391 -32.27 2.07 10.78
CA LEU A 391 -31.61 0.76 10.65
C LEU A 391 -32.69 -0.30 10.70
#